data_AF-A0AA35U5R9-F1
#
_entry.id   AF-A0AA35U5R9-F1
#
_cell.length_a   1.000
_cell.length_b   1.000
_cell.length_c   1.000
_cell.angle_alpha   90.00
_cell.angle_beta   90.00
_cell.angle_gamma   90.00
#
_symmetry.space_group_name_H-M   'P 1'
#
loop_
_entity.id
_entity.type
_entity.pdbx_description
1 polymer ?
#
loop_
_entity_poly.entity_id
_entity_poly.type
_entity_poly.pdbx_seq_one_letter_code
_entity_poly.pdbx_strand_id
1 'polypeptide(L)'
;MTGKTTSKPFAPLDLLRRELPALGLTIGFAPKSRRDTLAVFLLLWLELRRATLASEVILTATRLAWWRDALESGRTEGVPMADYFVEHGLAEPVAAGIGIMVEGTMEQGRPIPPHGLIAALLADVTACDVMVIEDILKGLDQALKGKGGKDKTGEAGIRSGHPSLDLIAWCCQKPSRLDYPEKHPLLAVQMMLAAIRL
;
A
#
# COMPACT_ATOMS: atom_id res chain seq x y z
N MET A 1 34.26 -3.16 -20.26
CA MET A 1 33.31 -2.07 -20.57
C MET A 1 31.98 -2.44 -19.92
N THR A 2 31.75 -2.02 -18.69
CA THR A 2 30.48 -2.25 -17.99
C THR A 2 29.51 -1.14 -18.41
N GLY A 3 28.59 -1.47 -19.30
CA GLY A 3 27.50 -0.57 -19.66
C GLY A 3 26.66 -0.31 -18.42
N LYS A 4 26.84 0.87 -17.80
CA LYS A 4 25.84 1.44 -16.90
C LYS A 4 24.59 1.64 -17.75
N THR A 5 23.66 0.70 -17.67
CA THR A 5 22.28 0.95 -18.04
C THR A 5 21.81 2.09 -17.16
N THR A 6 21.70 3.28 -17.73
CA THR A 6 21.03 4.42 -17.12
C THR A 6 19.53 4.14 -17.14
N SER A 7 19.09 3.15 -16.37
CA SER A 7 17.68 3.05 -16.02
C SER A 7 17.34 4.29 -15.19
N LYS A 8 16.22 4.93 -15.54
CA LYS A 8 15.70 6.04 -14.73
C LYS A 8 15.55 5.51 -13.29
N PRO A 9 16.02 6.24 -12.26
CA PRO A 9 15.88 5.78 -10.89
C PRO A 9 14.40 5.52 -10.60
N PHE A 10 14.11 4.37 -9.99
CA PHE A 10 12.77 4.02 -9.57
C PHE A 10 12.26 5.10 -8.60
N ALA A 11 11.07 5.64 -8.88
CA ALA A 11 10.47 6.75 -8.13
C ALA A 11 9.13 6.29 -7.56
N PRO A 12 9.12 5.69 -6.35
CA PRO A 12 7.92 5.07 -5.77
C PRO A 12 6.75 6.05 -5.65
N LEU A 13 7.02 7.28 -5.19
CA LEU A 13 5.98 8.29 -5.01
C LEU A 13 5.31 8.69 -6.34
N ASP A 14 6.08 8.82 -7.42
CA ASP A 14 5.53 9.15 -8.73
C ASP A 14 4.71 8.01 -9.30
N LEU A 15 5.12 6.75 -9.06
CA LEU A 15 4.33 5.59 -9.43
C LEU A 15 3.02 5.54 -8.63
N LEU A 16 3.06 5.75 -7.30
CA LEU A 16 1.86 5.78 -6.47
C LEU A 16 0.90 6.88 -6.92
N ARG A 17 1.40 8.07 -7.28
CA ARG A 17 0.56 9.16 -7.81
C ARG A 17 -0.14 8.79 -9.12
N ARG A 18 0.49 7.96 -9.96
CA ARG A 18 -0.11 7.50 -11.21
C ARG A 18 -1.16 6.41 -10.98
N GLU A 19 -0.90 5.50 -10.05
CA GLU A 19 -1.80 4.37 -9.73
C GLU A 19 -3.00 4.80 -8.87
N LEU A 20 -2.76 5.60 -7.84
CA LEU A 20 -3.76 6.14 -6.91
C LEU A 20 -3.38 7.57 -6.47
N PRO A 21 -3.76 8.60 -7.25
CA PRO A 21 -3.32 9.98 -7.01
C PRO A 21 -3.66 10.51 -5.62
N ALA A 22 -4.82 10.14 -5.07
CA ALA A 22 -5.22 10.53 -3.71
C ALA A 22 -4.21 10.04 -2.66
N LEU A 23 -3.74 8.79 -2.74
CA LEU A 23 -2.71 8.27 -1.83
C LEU A 23 -1.37 8.97 -2.06
N GLY A 24 -1.01 9.23 -3.32
CA GLY A 24 0.19 10.00 -3.64
C GLY A 24 0.20 11.41 -3.03
N LEU A 25 -0.97 12.01 -2.80
CA LEU A 25 -1.11 13.29 -2.09
C LEU A 25 -1.03 13.14 -0.57
N THR A 26 -1.64 12.11 0.03
CA THR A 26 -1.57 11.90 1.49
C THR A 26 -0.14 11.67 1.98
N ILE A 27 0.68 10.94 1.19
CA ILE A 27 2.09 10.73 1.50
C ILE A 27 2.91 12.03 1.47
N GLY A 28 2.42 13.07 0.78
CA GLY A 28 3.02 14.41 0.79
C GLY A 28 3.13 15.04 2.20
N PHE A 29 2.34 14.56 3.16
CA PHE A 29 2.32 15.04 4.54
C PHE A 29 3.29 14.29 5.47
N ALA A 30 3.96 13.24 5.00
CA ALA A 30 5.01 12.56 5.76
C ALA A 30 6.35 13.31 5.66
N PRO A 31 7.29 13.08 6.60
CA PRO A 31 8.68 13.56 6.48
C PRO A 31 9.31 13.11 5.16
N LYS A 32 10.04 14.01 4.48
CA LYS A 32 10.62 13.74 3.15
C LYS A 32 11.42 12.44 3.10
N SER A 33 12.17 12.13 4.15
CA SER A 33 12.99 10.92 4.28
C SER A 33 12.20 9.60 4.31
N ARG A 34 10.89 9.64 4.57
CA ARG A 34 10.04 8.44 4.70
C ARG A 34 9.05 8.27 3.54
N ARG A 35 8.92 9.27 2.66
CA ARG A 35 7.88 9.28 1.62
C ARG A 35 8.00 8.12 0.63
N ASP A 36 9.22 7.83 0.19
CA ASP A 36 9.46 6.75 -0.77
C ASP A 36 9.21 5.37 -0.15
N THR A 37 9.62 5.17 1.11
CA THR A 37 9.33 3.94 1.85
C THR A 37 7.82 3.73 2.04
N LEU A 38 7.09 4.77 2.47
CA LEU A 38 5.64 4.69 2.61
C LEU A 38 4.95 4.43 1.25
N ALA A 39 5.42 5.08 0.19
CA ALA A 39 4.87 4.89 -1.14
C ALA A 39 5.10 3.46 -1.65
N VAL A 40 6.29 2.88 -1.43
CA VAL A 40 6.57 1.51 -1.88
C VAL A 40 5.73 0.48 -1.11
N PHE A 41 5.47 0.68 0.19
CA PHE A 41 4.60 -0.23 0.95
C PHE A 41 3.13 -0.13 0.53
N LEU A 42 2.64 1.07 0.21
CA LEU A 42 1.29 1.21 -0.36
C LEU A 42 1.19 0.62 -1.77
N LEU A 43 2.24 0.73 -2.59
CA LEU A 43 2.29 0.07 -3.89
C LEU A 43 2.34 -1.46 -3.75
N LEU A 44 3.14 -1.98 -2.81
CA LEU A 44 3.16 -3.41 -2.50
C LEU A 44 1.79 -3.89 -2.07
N TRP A 45 1.11 -3.13 -1.19
CA TRP A 45 -0.27 -3.42 -0.81
C TRP A 45 -1.20 -3.52 -2.03
N LEU A 46 -1.09 -2.61 -3.01
CA LEU A 46 -1.89 -2.68 -4.24
C LEU A 46 -1.58 -3.93 -5.07
N GLU A 47 -0.31 -4.27 -5.23
CA GLU A 47 0.11 -5.45 -6.00
C GLU A 47 -0.36 -6.75 -5.35
N LEU A 48 -0.14 -6.90 -4.04
CA LEU A 48 -0.61 -8.08 -3.30
C LEU A 48 -2.14 -8.14 -3.26
N ARG A 49 -2.80 -7.00 -3.11
CA ARG A 49 -4.26 -6.91 -3.18
C ARG A 49 -4.75 -7.40 -4.54
N ARG A 50 -4.17 -6.95 -5.65
CA ARG A 50 -4.50 -7.42 -7.01
C ARG A 50 -4.27 -8.92 -7.16
N ALA A 51 -3.19 -9.46 -6.59
CA ALA A 51 -2.94 -10.89 -6.59
C ALA A 51 -4.07 -11.66 -5.89
N THR A 52 -4.57 -11.16 -4.75
CA THR A 52 -5.65 -11.77 -3.96
C THR A 52 -7.06 -11.60 -4.54
N LEU A 53 -7.23 -10.79 -5.60
CA LEU A 53 -8.51 -10.67 -6.30
C LEU A 53 -8.76 -11.82 -7.29
N ALA A 54 -7.75 -12.64 -7.59
CA ALA A 54 -7.93 -13.81 -8.42
C ALA A 54 -8.91 -14.80 -7.75
N SER A 55 -9.80 -15.40 -8.53
CA SER A 55 -10.81 -16.35 -8.02
C SER A 55 -10.21 -17.68 -7.60
N GLU A 56 -9.02 -18.02 -8.09
CA GLU A 56 -8.38 -19.31 -7.84
C GLU A 56 -7.27 -19.21 -6.79
N VAL A 57 -7.37 -20.06 -5.76
CA VAL A 57 -6.42 -20.15 -4.64
C VAL A 57 -5.00 -20.44 -5.14
N ILE A 58 -4.86 -21.41 -6.06
CA ILE A 58 -3.55 -21.82 -6.59
C ILE A 58 -2.89 -20.67 -7.36
N LEU A 59 -3.64 -19.94 -8.19
CA LEU A 59 -3.11 -18.79 -8.92
C LEU A 59 -2.69 -17.66 -7.97
N THR A 60 -3.47 -17.42 -6.91
CA THR A 60 -3.11 -16.45 -5.87
C THR A 60 -1.80 -16.85 -5.18
N ALA A 61 -1.72 -18.08 -4.67
CA ALA A 61 -0.54 -18.60 -4.00
C ALA A 61 0.71 -18.59 -4.90
N THR A 62 0.55 -18.92 -6.19
CA THR A 62 1.65 -18.89 -7.17
C THR A 62 2.16 -17.47 -7.38
N ARG A 63 1.27 -16.47 -7.50
CA ARG A 63 1.68 -15.06 -7.64
C ARG A 63 2.39 -14.54 -6.39
N LEU A 64 1.92 -14.92 -5.21
CA LEU A 64 2.55 -14.55 -3.95
C LEU A 64 3.92 -15.25 -3.80
N ALA A 65 4.02 -16.53 -4.13
CA ALA A 65 5.28 -17.27 -4.10
C ALA A 65 6.31 -16.70 -5.08
N TRP A 66 5.88 -16.28 -6.27
CA TRP A 66 6.75 -15.59 -7.22
C TRP A 66 7.40 -14.32 -6.65
N TRP A 67 6.62 -13.52 -5.90
CA TRP A 67 7.15 -12.36 -5.18
C TRP A 67 8.14 -12.75 -4.08
N ARG A 68 7.78 -13.73 -3.25
CA ARG A 68 8.66 -14.24 -2.18
C ARG A 68 9.99 -14.73 -2.75
N ASP A 69 9.95 -15.62 -3.74
CA ASP A 69 11.13 -16.28 -4.30
C ASP A 69 12.09 -15.27 -4.96
N ALA A 70 11.55 -14.22 -5.59
CA ALA A 70 12.36 -13.14 -6.15
C ALA A 70 13.10 -12.35 -5.09
N LEU A 71 12.45 -12.06 -3.96
CA LEU A 71 13.05 -11.35 -2.83
C LEU A 71 14.07 -12.21 -2.07
N GLU A 72 13.78 -13.50 -1.87
CA GLU A 72 14.69 -14.44 -1.20
C GLU A 72 15.93 -14.74 -2.03
N SER A 73 15.77 -14.92 -3.35
CA SER A 73 16.89 -15.26 -4.23
C SER A 73 17.64 -14.04 -4.77
N GLY A 74 17.12 -12.82 -4.56
CA GLY A 74 17.65 -11.59 -5.15
C GLY A 74 17.51 -11.53 -6.67
N ARG A 75 16.80 -12.48 -7.29
CA ARG A 75 16.49 -12.49 -8.74
C ARG A 75 15.16 -11.77 -8.95
N THR A 76 15.27 -10.47 -9.04
CA THR A 76 14.16 -9.50 -9.04
C THR A 76 13.56 -9.27 -10.42
N GLU A 77 14.10 -9.92 -11.46
CA GLU A 77 13.73 -9.64 -12.85
C GLU A 77 12.24 -9.88 -13.11
N GLY A 78 11.55 -8.81 -13.54
CA GLY A 78 10.12 -8.84 -13.84
C GLY A 78 9.21 -8.72 -12.62
N VAL A 79 9.74 -8.68 -11.39
CA VAL A 79 8.97 -8.46 -10.17
C VAL A 79 8.94 -6.96 -9.85
N PRO A 80 7.76 -6.30 -9.84
CA PRO A 80 7.68 -4.87 -9.62
C PRO A 80 8.37 -4.47 -8.31
N MET A 81 9.21 -3.43 -8.31
CA MET A 81 9.79 -2.86 -7.09
C MET A 81 10.67 -3.80 -6.25
N ALA A 82 10.92 -5.05 -6.68
CA ALA A 82 11.73 -6.00 -5.92
C ALA A 82 13.17 -5.51 -5.75
N ASP A 83 13.74 -4.87 -6.78
CA ASP A 83 15.03 -4.17 -6.70
C ASP A 83 15.07 -3.18 -5.54
N TYR A 84 14.02 -2.39 -5.36
CA TYR A 84 13.95 -1.41 -4.28
C TYR A 84 14.03 -2.10 -2.91
N PHE A 85 13.29 -3.19 -2.70
CA PHE A 85 13.32 -3.90 -1.43
C PHE A 85 14.68 -4.54 -1.15
N VAL A 86 15.35 -5.08 -2.17
CA VAL A 86 16.71 -5.64 -2.04
C VAL A 86 17.72 -4.54 -1.70
N GLU A 87 17.74 -3.44 -2.48
CA GLU A 87 18.69 -2.33 -2.30
C GLU A 87 18.54 -1.61 -0.95
N HIS A 88 17.35 -1.62 -0.36
CA HIS A 88 17.05 -0.95 0.90
C HIS A 88 17.03 -1.89 2.12
N GLY A 89 17.43 -3.16 1.96
CA GLY A 89 17.49 -4.12 3.07
C GLY A 89 16.10 -4.50 3.63
N LEU A 90 15.06 -4.42 2.81
CA LEU A 90 13.67 -4.73 3.16
C LEU A 90 13.21 -6.08 2.58
N ALA A 91 14.04 -6.75 1.77
CA ALA A 91 13.66 -7.98 1.08
C ALA A 91 13.26 -9.10 2.05
N GLU A 92 14.05 -9.34 3.10
CA GLU A 92 13.79 -10.41 4.09
C GLU A 92 12.44 -10.26 4.81
N PRO A 93 12.12 -9.13 5.48
CA PRO A 93 10.84 -9.00 6.17
C PRO A 93 9.64 -9.03 5.22
N VAL A 94 9.78 -8.50 4.00
CA VAL A 94 8.72 -8.56 2.98
C VAL A 94 8.52 -10.00 2.50
N ALA A 95 9.59 -10.72 2.18
CA ALA A 95 9.52 -12.11 1.75
C ALA A 95 8.89 -13.02 2.81
N ALA A 96 9.33 -12.90 4.08
CA ALA A 96 8.81 -13.67 5.19
C ALA A 96 7.29 -13.44 5.35
N GLY A 97 6.85 -12.19 5.30
CA GLY A 97 5.44 -11.83 5.38
C GLY A 97 4.60 -12.38 4.22
N ILE A 98 5.14 -12.34 2.99
CA ILE A 98 4.49 -12.95 1.82
C ILE A 98 4.44 -14.48 1.95
N GLY A 99 5.48 -15.11 2.52
CA GLY A 99 5.51 -16.54 2.81
C GLY A 99 4.36 -16.98 3.70
N ILE A 100 4.10 -16.25 4.80
CA ILE A 100 2.95 -16.47 5.69
C ILE A 100 1.64 -16.37 4.90
N MET A 101 1.52 -15.41 3.98
CA MET A 101 0.33 -15.29 3.13
C MET A 101 0.16 -16.46 2.17
N VAL A 102 1.25 -16.99 1.60
CA VAL A 102 1.23 -18.18 0.72
C VAL A 102 0.71 -19.38 1.49
N GLU A 103 1.32 -19.68 2.64
CA GLU A 103 0.96 -20.81 3.50
C GLU A 103 -0.50 -20.69 3.96
N GLY A 104 -0.88 -19.54 4.52
CA GLY A 104 -2.25 -19.29 4.97
C GLY A 104 -3.28 -19.36 3.84
N THR A 105 -2.92 -18.95 2.62
CA THR A 105 -3.82 -19.04 1.45
C THR A 105 -4.09 -20.50 1.08
N MET A 106 -3.05 -21.33 1.09
CA MET A 106 -3.15 -22.75 0.77
C MET A 106 -3.89 -23.52 1.87
N GLU A 107 -3.59 -23.26 3.13
CA GLU A 107 -4.22 -23.93 4.29
C GLU A 107 -5.70 -23.59 4.44
N GLN A 108 -6.07 -22.31 4.27
CA GLN A 108 -7.46 -21.87 4.43
C GLN A 108 -8.33 -22.13 3.19
N GLY A 109 -7.72 -22.56 2.07
CA GLY A 109 -8.42 -22.71 0.80
C GLY A 109 -9.03 -21.41 0.28
N ARG A 110 -8.47 -20.25 0.67
CA ARG A 110 -8.92 -18.92 0.25
C ARG A 110 -7.79 -17.89 0.35
N PRO A 111 -7.78 -16.84 -0.50
CA PRO A 111 -6.79 -15.77 -0.40
C PRO A 111 -6.73 -15.09 0.97
N ILE A 112 -5.52 -14.96 1.53
CA ILE A 112 -5.26 -14.10 2.70
C ILE A 112 -5.09 -12.64 2.23
N PRO A 113 -5.86 -11.68 2.75
CA PRO A 113 -5.68 -10.27 2.42
C PRO A 113 -4.33 -9.73 2.93
N PRO A 114 -3.69 -8.79 2.21
CA PRO A 114 -2.37 -8.27 2.58
C PRO A 114 -2.37 -7.27 3.75
N HIS A 115 -3.54 -6.94 4.33
CA HIS A 115 -3.66 -5.84 5.30
C HIS A 115 -2.72 -5.99 6.49
N GLY A 116 -2.67 -7.18 7.11
CA GLY A 116 -1.84 -7.42 8.28
C GLY A 116 -0.34 -7.30 7.99
N LEU A 117 0.13 -7.86 6.86
CA LEU A 117 1.52 -7.74 6.42
C LEU A 117 1.90 -6.26 6.25
N ILE A 118 1.10 -5.52 5.49
CA ILE A 118 1.43 -4.13 5.16
C ILE A 118 1.30 -3.24 6.41
N ALA A 119 0.36 -3.54 7.31
CA ALA A 119 0.24 -2.85 8.58
C ALA A 119 1.49 -3.02 9.45
N ALA A 120 2.05 -4.23 9.53
CA ALA A 120 3.30 -4.48 10.25
C ALA A 120 4.47 -3.67 9.65
N LEU A 121 4.64 -3.71 8.33
CA LEU A 121 5.69 -2.96 7.62
C LEU A 121 5.54 -1.44 7.80
N LEU A 122 4.31 -0.92 7.76
CA LEU A 122 4.05 0.50 7.97
C LEU A 122 4.27 0.91 9.43
N ALA A 123 3.91 0.06 10.41
CA ALA A 123 4.10 0.33 11.83
C ALA A 123 5.57 0.59 12.17
N ASP A 124 6.50 -0.19 11.58
CA ASP A 124 7.94 0.00 11.75
C ASP A 124 8.42 1.38 11.27
N VAL A 125 7.77 1.95 10.26
CA VAL A 125 8.16 3.23 9.64
C VAL A 125 7.40 4.42 10.22
N THR A 126 6.17 4.23 10.70
CA THR A 126 5.33 5.31 11.24
C THR A 126 5.32 5.37 12.76
N ALA A 127 5.76 4.32 13.46
CA ALA A 127 5.61 4.12 14.90
C ALA A 127 4.14 4.17 15.36
N CYS A 128 3.21 3.74 14.49
CA CYS A 128 1.80 3.63 14.82
C CYS A 128 1.44 2.19 15.18
N ASP A 129 0.31 2.02 15.89
CA ASP A 129 -0.22 0.70 16.24
C ASP A 129 -0.64 -0.10 14.99
N VAL A 130 -0.21 -1.37 14.91
CA VAL A 130 -0.46 -2.26 13.78
C VAL A 130 -1.96 -2.44 13.53
N MET A 131 -2.77 -2.61 14.57
CA MET A 131 -4.21 -2.83 14.42
C MET A 131 -4.89 -1.60 13.81
N VAL A 132 -4.47 -0.40 14.24
CA VAL A 132 -4.99 0.85 13.69
C VAL A 132 -4.67 0.98 12.20
N ILE A 133 -3.43 0.66 11.80
CA ILE A 133 -3.05 0.71 10.37
C ILE A 133 -3.82 -0.35 9.57
N GLU A 134 -3.97 -1.55 10.11
CA GLU A 134 -4.69 -2.63 9.44
C GLU A 134 -6.15 -2.23 9.18
N ASP A 135 -6.81 -1.57 10.13
CA ASP A 135 -8.18 -1.09 9.97
C ASP A 135 -8.29 0.03 8.92
N ILE A 136 -7.29 0.93 8.84
CA ILE A 136 -7.19 1.91 7.75
C ILE A 136 -7.08 1.21 6.39
N LEU A 137 -6.24 0.18 6.28
CA LEU A 137 -6.05 -0.56 5.03
C LEU A 137 -7.30 -1.36 4.63
N LYS A 138 -8.02 -1.95 5.59
CA LYS A 138 -9.33 -2.59 5.37
C LYS A 138 -10.35 -1.57 4.86
N GLY A 139 -10.42 -0.39 5.48
CA GLY A 139 -11.27 0.70 5.05
C GLY A 139 -10.97 1.14 3.62
N LEU A 140 -9.68 1.23 3.28
CA LEU A 140 -9.22 1.56 1.93
C LEU A 140 -9.61 0.48 0.91
N ASP A 141 -9.43 -0.81 1.23
CA ASP A 141 -9.85 -1.91 0.35
C ASP A 141 -11.36 -1.88 0.08
N GLN A 142 -12.17 -1.62 1.12
CA GLN A 142 -13.62 -1.51 1.01
C GLN A 142 -14.05 -0.32 0.14
N ALA A 143 -13.41 0.84 0.34
CA ALA A 143 -13.67 2.04 -0.44
C ALA A 143 -13.36 1.82 -1.93
N LEU A 144 -12.22 1.18 -2.25
CA LEU A 144 -11.83 0.84 -3.62
C LEU A 144 -12.71 -0.24 -4.27
N LYS A 145 -13.36 -1.12 -3.49
CA LYS A 145 -14.30 -2.13 -4.00
C LYS A 145 -15.68 -1.55 -4.38
N GLY A 146 -15.91 -0.26 -4.21
CA GLY A 146 -17.20 0.37 -4.50
C GLY A 146 -18.34 -0.07 -3.57
N LYS A 147 -18.05 -0.83 -2.50
CA LYS A 147 -19.03 -1.19 -1.45
C LYS A 147 -19.24 -0.06 -0.43
N GLY A 148 -19.03 1.19 -0.83
CA GLY A 148 -19.49 2.39 -0.14
C GLY A 148 -20.97 2.64 -0.41
N GLY A 149 -21.83 1.68 -0.02
CA GLY A 149 -23.27 1.84 -0.08
C GLY A 149 -23.71 2.93 0.88
N LYS A 150 -24.21 4.04 0.30
CA LYS A 150 -24.55 5.33 0.96
C LYS A 150 -23.31 6.00 1.56
N ASP A 151 -23.32 7.32 1.61
CA ASP A 151 -22.48 8.09 2.52
C ASP A 151 -22.80 7.62 3.95
N LYS A 152 -22.28 6.47 4.35
CA LYS A 152 -22.10 6.17 5.75
C LYS A 152 -21.06 7.19 6.14
N THR A 153 -21.44 8.09 7.03
CA THR A 153 -20.53 8.70 7.99
C THR A 153 -19.85 7.56 8.75
N GLY A 154 -18.98 6.82 8.07
CA GLY A 154 -18.28 5.64 8.57
C GLY A 154 -17.22 6.18 9.51
N GLU A 155 -17.47 6.00 10.80
CA GLU A 155 -16.60 6.30 11.92
C GLU A 155 -15.66 7.48 11.68
N ALA A 156 -16.16 8.68 11.97
CA ALA A 156 -15.27 9.74 12.39
C ALA A 156 -14.46 9.21 13.58
N GLY A 157 -13.20 8.82 13.40
CA GLY A 157 -12.42 8.41 14.57
C GLY A 157 -11.12 7.65 14.40
N ILE A 158 -10.86 6.92 13.30
CA ILE A 158 -9.59 6.19 13.20
C ILE A 158 -8.45 7.21 13.05
N ARG A 159 -7.70 7.40 14.14
CA ARG A 159 -6.52 8.25 14.22
C ARG A 159 -5.34 7.39 14.66
N SER A 160 -4.39 7.28 13.76
CA SER A 160 -3.08 6.69 13.98
C SER A 160 -2.10 7.68 14.64
N GLY A 161 -2.39 8.98 14.56
CA GLY A 161 -1.46 10.04 14.96
C GLY A 161 -0.39 10.35 13.91
N HIS A 162 -0.38 9.62 12.78
CA HIS A 162 0.48 9.91 11.65
C HIS A 162 -0.31 10.60 10.53
N PRO A 163 0.03 11.85 10.14
CA PRO A 163 -0.79 12.67 9.24
C PRO A 163 -1.16 11.99 7.92
N SER A 164 -0.23 11.25 7.30
CA SER A 164 -0.51 10.55 6.05
C SER A 164 -1.50 9.41 6.21
N LEU A 165 -1.43 8.66 7.32
CA LEU A 165 -2.33 7.53 7.58
C LEU A 165 -3.73 8.04 7.94
N ASP A 166 -3.80 9.11 8.73
CA ASP A 166 -5.07 9.74 9.10
C ASP A 166 -5.77 10.36 7.88
N LEU A 167 -5.00 10.91 6.94
CA LEU A 167 -5.54 11.37 5.66
C LEU A 167 -6.02 10.24 4.76
N ILE A 168 -5.39 9.06 4.80
CA ILE A 168 -5.89 7.87 4.09
C ILE A 168 -7.22 7.45 4.70
N ALA A 169 -7.32 7.37 6.02
CA ALA A 169 -8.57 7.08 6.73
C ALA A 169 -9.67 8.09 6.36
N TRP A 170 -9.32 9.39 6.33
CA TRP A 170 -10.22 10.46 5.90
C TRP A 170 -10.69 10.29 4.45
N CYS A 171 -9.82 9.85 3.52
CA CYS A 171 -10.25 9.57 2.15
C CYS A 171 -11.29 8.44 2.10
N CYS A 172 -11.12 7.40 2.92
CA CYS A 172 -12.00 6.24 2.95
C CYS A 172 -13.43 6.59 3.42
N GLN A 173 -13.60 7.62 4.25
CA GLN A 173 -14.91 8.10 4.71
C GLN A 173 -15.83 8.58 3.58
N LYS A 174 -15.24 9.01 2.45
CA LYS A 174 -16.00 9.40 1.27
C LYS A 174 -15.26 8.89 0.03
N PRO A 175 -15.63 7.71 -0.51
CA PRO A 175 -14.89 7.06 -1.58
C PRO A 175 -14.61 7.92 -2.82
N SER A 176 -15.47 8.90 -3.12
CA SER A 176 -15.21 9.89 -4.18
C SER A 176 -13.99 10.81 -3.94
N ARG A 177 -13.38 10.78 -2.74
CA ARG A 177 -12.07 11.40 -2.47
C ARG A 177 -10.90 10.57 -3.00
N LEU A 178 -11.10 9.27 -3.22
CA LEU A 178 -10.11 8.38 -3.83
C LEU A 178 -10.16 8.47 -5.36
N ASP A 179 -11.34 8.75 -5.92
CA ASP A 179 -11.48 9.16 -7.32
C ASP A 179 -10.87 10.55 -7.47
N TYR A 180 -9.63 10.61 -7.95
CA TYR A 180 -8.94 11.84 -8.29
C TYR A 180 -9.03 12.06 -9.81
N PRO A 181 -10.17 12.50 -10.37
CA PRO A 181 -10.12 13.04 -11.71
C PRO A 181 -9.25 14.29 -11.63
N GLU A 182 -8.34 14.46 -12.58
CA GLU A 182 -7.37 15.56 -12.72
C GLU A 182 -7.98 17.00 -12.65
N LYS A 183 -9.28 17.13 -12.39
CA LYS A 183 -10.10 18.34 -12.33
C LYS A 183 -10.43 18.85 -10.91
N HIS A 184 -9.92 18.26 -9.82
CA HIS A 184 -10.22 18.71 -8.45
C HIS A 184 -9.00 19.24 -7.67
N PRO A 185 -8.46 20.45 -7.99
CA PRO A 185 -7.56 21.16 -7.07
C PRO A 185 -8.18 21.37 -5.68
N LEU A 186 -9.51 21.35 -5.59
CA LEU A 186 -10.28 21.40 -4.35
C LEU A 186 -9.98 20.22 -3.40
N LEU A 187 -9.64 19.02 -3.89
CA LEU A 187 -9.36 17.88 -3.02
C LEU A 187 -8.02 18.06 -2.29
N ALA A 188 -6.99 18.57 -2.96
CA ALA A 188 -5.73 18.90 -2.31
C ALA A 188 -5.92 19.98 -1.23
N VAL A 189 -6.77 20.99 -1.48
CA VAL A 189 -7.14 22.00 -0.48
C VAL A 189 -7.91 21.38 0.69
N GLN A 190 -8.86 20.48 0.42
CA GLN A 190 -9.61 19.77 1.46
C GLN A 190 -8.69 18.89 2.32
N MET A 191 -7.71 18.23 1.72
CA MET A 191 -6.70 17.45 2.44
C MET A 191 -5.83 18.34 3.33
N MET A 192 -5.38 19.50 2.84
CA MET A 192 -4.65 20.45 3.67
C MET A 192 -5.48 20.92 4.87
N LEU A 193 -6.75 21.26 4.66
CA LEU A 193 -7.67 21.66 5.74
C LEU A 193 -7.96 20.52 6.70
N ALA A 194 -8.06 19.27 6.21
CA ALA A 194 -8.25 18.10 7.04
C ALA A 194 -7.00 17.81 7.89
N ALA A 195 -5.80 17.90 7.31
CA ALA A 195 -4.54 17.67 8.00
C ALA A 195 -4.29 18.63 9.18
N ILE A 196 -4.87 19.84 9.15
CA ILE A 196 -4.80 20.80 10.27
C ILE A 196 -5.74 20.41 11.42
N ARG A 197 -6.80 19.64 11.14
CA ARG A 197 -7.87 19.28 12.10
C ARG A 197 -7.74 17.86 12.67
N LEU A 198 -6.92 17.03 12.03
CA LEU A 198 -6.60 15.65 12.43
C LEU A 198 -5.41 15.66 13.39
#